data_AF-A0A0C2DVL9-F1
#
_entry.id   AF-A0A0C2DVL9-F1
#
_cell.length_a   1.000
_cell.length_b   1.000
_cell.length_c   1.000
_cell.angle_alpha   90.00
_cell.angle_beta   90.00
_cell.angle_gamma   90.00
#
_symmetry.space_group_name_H-M   'P 1'
#
loop_
_entity.id
_entity.type
_entity.pdbx_description
1 polymer ?
#
loop_
_entity_poly.entity_id
_entity_poly.type
_entity_poly.pdbx_seq_one_letter_code
_entity_poly.pdbx_strand_id
1 'polypeptide(L)'
;MTGTVIDGSIRINQEIEIPILKEKKKVKGLESWKRPVEEVSAGERAAILVQQLNADSISRTMIAEFSYWRHFAVCSPGALTEMDSCIASVSEISFYRGTVSSGMKVHVSTGFETIMADCQFLRADGDEYEQLTTLEKPCVCWLTFERPVYTRSSSFYIAAKLDHQGRGCRFLFYGQLGEPLKEPKLRRFVRKERVGKAERVENARSIVCNSLFKKETKMSIFEGMPVKLSTGEIGRIASAFGKGGKARVELSTPLANSTVELISSGGDVEVRMYMKKYIGEKELKGYLPTWVV
;
A
#
# COMPACT_ATOMS: atom_id res chain seq x y z
N MET A 1 25.51 -17.38 22.99
CA MET A 1 25.12 -16.48 21.87
C MET A 1 26.04 -15.26 21.90
N THR A 2 26.38 -14.66 20.75
CA THR A 2 27.15 -13.40 20.72
C THR A 2 26.42 -12.35 19.89
N GLY A 3 26.47 -11.09 20.31
CA GLY A 3 25.76 -9.99 19.63
C GLY A 3 26.14 -8.63 20.19
N THR A 4 25.61 -7.58 19.56
CA THR A 4 25.74 -6.20 20.03
C THR A 4 24.41 -5.77 20.63
N VAL A 5 24.44 -5.14 21.80
CA VAL A 5 23.24 -4.57 22.43
C VAL A 5 22.85 -3.32 21.64
N ILE A 6 21.64 -3.31 21.11
CA ILE A 6 21.16 -2.22 20.25
C ILE A 6 20.47 -1.13 21.07
N ASP A 7 19.78 -1.53 22.12
CA ASP A 7 18.92 -0.68 22.93
C ASP A 7 18.81 -1.27 24.35
N GLY A 8 18.69 -0.41 25.35
CA GLY A 8 18.64 -0.79 26.77
C GLY A 8 19.92 -1.41 27.33
N SER A 9 19.76 -2.29 28.32
CA SER A 9 20.84 -3.07 28.94
C SER A 9 20.38 -4.48 29.27
N ILE A 10 21.35 -5.38 29.46
CA ILE A 10 21.12 -6.78 29.83
C ILE A 10 21.97 -7.13 31.06
N ARG A 11 21.36 -7.81 32.03
CA ARG A 11 22.01 -8.24 33.27
C ARG A 11 22.02 -9.76 33.43
N ILE A 12 22.97 -10.25 34.23
CA ILE A 12 22.92 -11.63 34.72
C ILE A 12 21.58 -11.86 35.44
N ASN A 13 21.02 -13.07 35.30
CA ASN A 13 19.72 -13.46 35.84
C ASN A 13 18.49 -12.78 35.23
N GLN A 14 18.66 -11.90 34.24
CA GLN A 14 17.52 -11.34 33.51
C GLN A 14 16.85 -12.39 32.62
N GLU A 15 15.54 -12.30 32.46
CA GLU A 15 14.78 -13.07 31.47
C GLU A 15 14.81 -12.36 30.12
N ILE A 16 15.12 -13.12 29.08
CA ILE A 16 15.12 -12.69 27.69
C ILE A 16 14.18 -13.57 26.87
N GLU A 17 13.63 -12.99 25.82
CA GLU A 17 12.81 -13.68 24.83
C GLU A 17 13.60 -13.86 23.53
N ILE A 18 13.40 -15.01 22.90
CA ILE A 18 13.82 -15.30 21.53
C ILE A 18 12.54 -15.38 20.68
N PRO A 19 12.11 -14.27 20.06
CA PRO A 19 10.76 -14.18 19.48
C PRO A 19 10.47 -15.25 18.43
N ILE A 20 11.48 -15.57 17.60
CA ILE A 20 11.33 -16.54 16.52
C ILE A 20 11.18 -17.99 16.99
N LEU A 21 11.60 -18.28 18.22
CA LEU A 21 11.40 -19.59 18.86
C LEU A 21 10.21 -19.56 19.82
N LYS A 22 9.64 -18.38 20.11
CA LYS A 22 8.64 -18.16 21.17
C LYS A 22 9.09 -18.74 22.52
N GLU A 23 10.39 -18.70 22.77
CA GLU A 23 11.03 -19.22 23.98
C GLU A 23 11.53 -18.08 24.88
N LYS A 24 11.39 -18.28 26.19
CA LYS A 24 11.99 -17.41 27.21
C LYS A 24 13.15 -18.13 27.88
N LYS A 25 14.25 -17.41 28.11
CA LYS A 25 15.47 -17.95 28.73
C LYS A 25 16.01 -16.98 29.76
N LYS A 26 16.67 -17.53 30.78
CA LYS A 26 17.36 -16.74 31.79
C LYS A 26 18.85 -16.63 31.47
N VAL A 27 19.40 -15.42 31.54
CA VAL A 27 20.83 -15.17 31.36
C VAL A 27 21.61 -15.78 32.54
N LYS A 28 22.52 -16.71 32.24
CA LYS A 28 23.34 -17.41 33.25
C LYS A 28 24.77 -16.90 33.32
N GLY A 29 25.27 -16.34 32.22
CA GLY A 29 26.60 -15.76 32.16
C GLY A 29 26.63 -14.66 31.11
N LEU A 30 27.48 -13.67 31.34
CA LEU A 30 27.62 -12.51 30.48
C LEU A 30 29.11 -12.13 30.43
N GLU A 31 29.62 -11.94 29.22
CA GLU A 31 31.02 -11.64 28.97
C GLU A 31 31.14 -10.53 27.94
N SER A 32 31.98 -9.53 28.22
CA SER A 32 32.37 -8.49 27.26
C SER A 32 33.87 -8.27 27.33
N TRP A 33 34.52 -8.00 26.20
CA TRP A 33 35.97 -7.79 26.13
C TRP A 33 36.82 -8.89 26.80
N LYS A 34 36.39 -10.15 26.65
CA LYS A 34 37.02 -11.33 27.26
C LYS A 34 37.00 -11.34 28.79
N ARG A 35 36.08 -10.59 29.41
CA ARG A 35 35.93 -10.49 30.87
C ARG A 35 34.48 -10.76 31.26
N PRO A 36 34.24 -11.52 32.34
CA PRO A 36 32.90 -11.67 32.89
C PRO A 36 32.41 -10.32 33.41
N VAL A 37 31.15 -9.99 33.11
CA VAL A 37 30.51 -8.73 33.50
C VAL A 37 29.11 -9.01 34.03
N GLU A 38 28.61 -8.16 34.94
CA GLU A 38 27.26 -8.32 35.49
C GLU A 38 26.17 -7.67 34.62
N GLU A 39 26.55 -6.64 33.87
CA GLU A 39 25.68 -5.84 33.00
C GLU A 39 26.41 -5.45 31.72
N VAL A 40 25.68 -5.35 30.62
CA VAL A 40 26.13 -4.83 29.33
C VAL A 40 25.06 -3.87 28.80
N SER A 41 25.47 -2.71 28.30
CA SER A 41 24.59 -1.64 27.82
C SER A 41 24.64 -1.48 26.30
N ALA A 42 23.71 -0.68 25.76
CA ALA A 42 23.63 -0.37 24.34
C ALA A 42 24.97 0.11 23.74
N GLY A 43 25.31 -0.40 22.56
CA GLY A 43 26.56 -0.16 21.84
C GLY A 43 27.64 -1.21 22.13
N GLU A 44 27.53 -1.96 23.22
CA GLU A 44 28.54 -2.96 23.59
C GLU A 44 28.29 -4.32 22.93
N ARG A 45 29.38 -5.01 22.58
CA ARG A 45 29.33 -6.40 22.11
C ARG A 45 29.55 -7.33 23.28
N ALA A 46 28.68 -8.34 23.41
CA ALA A 46 28.74 -9.30 24.49
C ALA A 46 28.44 -10.73 24.03
N ALA A 47 28.94 -11.68 24.82
CA ALA A 47 28.56 -13.07 24.79
C ALA A 47 27.60 -13.36 25.95
N ILE A 48 26.48 -13.97 25.64
CA ILE A 48 25.44 -14.37 26.59
C ILE A 48 25.40 -15.89 26.66
N LEU A 49 25.44 -16.42 27.87
CA LEU A 49 25.23 -17.83 28.16
C LEU A 49 23.80 -18.04 28.65
N VAL A 50 23.10 -18.98 28.00
CA VAL A 50 21.77 -19.45 28.40
C VAL A 50 21.76 -20.98 28.43
N GLN A 51 20.89 -21.57 29.24
CA GLN A 51 20.77 -23.02 29.36
C GLN A 51 19.87 -23.61 28.27
N GLN A 52 20.17 -24.86 27.87
CA GLN A 52 19.31 -25.70 27.02
C GLN A 52 18.83 -24.98 25.76
N LEU A 53 19.80 -24.57 24.96
CA LEU A 53 19.57 -23.87 23.71
C LEU A 53 20.26 -24.67 22.61
N ASN A 54 19.49 -25.27 21.71
CA ASN A 54 20.07 -26.03 20.61
C ASN A 54 20.78 -25.06 19.66
N ALA A 55 22.08 -25.24 19.42
CA ALA A 55 22.84 -24.36 18.53
C ALA A 55 22.30 -24.37 17.09
N ASP A 56 21.73 -25.50 16.66
CA ASP A 56 21.18 -25.69 15.32
C ASP A 56 19.95 -24.82 15.08
N SER A 57 19.14 -24.58 16.12
CA SER A 57 17.95 -23.73 16.00
C SER A 57 18.28 -22.24 15.89
N ILE A 58 19.56 -21.84 16.09
CA ILE A 58 20.00 -20.44 16.21
C ILE A 58 21.14 -20.07 15.26
N SER A 59 21.66 -21.04 14.52
CA SER A 59 22.78 -20.79 13.62
C SER A 59 22.37 -19.76 12.55
N ARG A 60 23.26 -18.78 12.35
CA ARG A 60 23.18 -17.85 11.21
C ARG A 60 23.45 -18.58 9.88
N THR A 61 23.89 -19.83 9.91
CA THR A 61 24.60 -20.44 8.80
C THR A 61 23.91 -21.63 8.15
N MET A 62 22.94 -22.33 8.76
CA MET A 62 22.28 -23.45 8.05
C MET A 62 20.81 -23.69 8.47
N ILE A 63 19.90 -23.24 7.61
CA ILE A 63 18.69 -24.01 7.23
C ILE A 63 18.81 -24.21 5.72
N ALA A 64 19.63 -25.18 5.32
CA ALA A 64 19.50 -25.83 4.02
C ALA A 64 18.46 -26.93 4.26
N GLU A 65 17.17 -26.65 4.17
CA GLU A 65 16.38 -27.00 2.98
C GLU A 65 15.45 -25.87 2.48
N PHE A 66 15.43 -24.71 3.15
CA PHE A 66 14.74 -23.51 2.66
C PHE A 66 15.64 -22.29 2.91
N SER A 67 16.34 -21.89 1.84
CA SER A 67 17.31 -20.79 1.81
C SER A 67 16.69 -19.46 2.26
N TYR A 68 16.73 -19.14 3.56
CA TYR A 68 16.55 -17.79 4.10
C TYR A 68 17.42 -17.60 5.34
N TRP A 69 18.32 -16.64 5.28
CA TRP A 69 19.21 -16.22 6.37
C TRP A 69 18.40 -15.60 7.52
N ARG A 70 18.23 -16.33 8.63
CA ARG A 70 17.54 -15.83 9.83
C ARG A 70 18.52 -15.01 10.68
N HIS A 71 18.34 -13.69 10.71
CA HIS A 71 19.01 -12.88 11.72
C HIS A 71 18.26 -12.95 13.06
N PHE A 72 18.97 -13.37 14.10
CA PHE A 72 18.42 -13.55 15.45
C PHE A 72 18.45 -12.25 16.25
N ALA A 73 17.28 -11.80 16.72
CA ALA A 73 17.12 -10.76 17.74
C ALA A 73 16.79 -11.42 19.08
N VAL A 74 17.33 -10.85 20.16
CA VAL A 74 17.02 -11.20 21.55
C VAL A 74 16.57 -9.92 22.22
N CYS A 75 15.44 -9.96 22.92
CA CYS A 75 14.86 -8.78 23.52
C CYS A 75 14.20 -9.09 24.86
N SER A 76 13.79 -8.06 25.59
CA SER A 76 12.87 -8.21 26.71
C SER A 76 11.56 -8.83 26.22
N PRO A 77 10.88 -9.65 27.05
CA PRO A 77 9.61 -10.24 26.67
C PRO A 77 8.58 -9.22 26.16
N GLY A 78 8.00 -9.47 24.99
CA GLY A 78 7.00 -8.62 24.35
C GLY A 78 7.54 -7.36 23.65
N ALA A 79 8.86 -7.16 23.58
CA ALA A 79 9.44 -5.97 22.95
C ALA A 79 9.36 -5.98 21.41
N LEU A 80 9.17 -7.14 20.79
CA LEU A 80 8.98 -7.30 19.35
C LEU A 80 7.63 -7.94 19.08
N THR A 81 6.93 -7.46 18.04
CA THR A 81 5.62 -7.97 17.65
C THR A 81 5.72 -8.65 16.29
N GLU A 82 5.01 -9.77 16.16
CA GLU A 82 4.83 -10.49 14.91
C GLU A 82 3.95 -9.65 13.96
N MET A 83 4.44 -9.37 12.75
CA MET A 83 3.80 -8.48 11.78
C MET A 83 3.74 -9.15 10.41
N ASP A 84 2.54 -9.45 9.93
CA ASP A 84 2.29 -9.96 8.57
C ASP A 84 2.12 -8.82 7.55
N SER A 85 1.55 -7.71 8.01
CA SER A 85 1.25 -6.57 7.15
C SER A 85 1.12 -5.28 7.95
N CYS A 86 1.50 -4.15 7.34
CA CYS A 86 1.35 -2.82 7.92
C CYS A 86 1.17 -1.74 6.84
N ILE A 87 0.64 -0.58 7.24
CA ILE A 87 0.74 0.65 6.45
C ILE A 87 1.99 1.39 6.93
N ALA A 88 2.94 1.61 6.03
CA ALA A 88 4.21 2.24 6.32
C ALA A 88 4.32 3.61 5.62
N SER A 89 5.08 4.52 6.23
CA SER A 89 5.47 5.77 5.55
C SER A 89 6.44 5.45 4.41
N VAL A 90 6.46 6.27 3.36
CA VAL A 90 7.30 6.00 2.19
C VAL A 90 8.02 7.25 1.70
N SER A 91 9.33 7.11 1.51
CA SER A 91 10.24 8.10 0.93
C SER A 91 11.02 7.46 -0.21
N GLU A 92 10.81 7.96 -1.42
CA GLU A 92 11.50 7.52 -2.62
C GLU A 92 13.01 7.78 -2.54
N ILE A 93 13.81 6.86 -3.09
CA ILE A 93 15.25 7.02 -3.27
C ILE A 93 15.52 7.50 -4.70
N SER A 94 15.94 8.76 -4.83
CA SER A 94 16.18 9.45 -6.11
C SER A 94 17.26 8.84 -7.00
N PHE A 95 18.12 7.96 -6.45
CA PHE A 95 19.16 7.28 -7.21
C PHE A 95 18.64 6.09 -8.00
N TYR A 96 17.45 5.58 -7.68
CA TYR A 96 16.81 4.55 -8.47
C TYR A 96 16.25 5.16 -9.76
N ARG A 97 16.62 4.60 -10.91
CA ARG A 97 16.21 5.13 -12.24
C ARG A 97 15.01 4.42 -12.84
N GLY A 98 14.51 3.37 -12.20
CA GLY A 98 13.34 2.62 -12.67
C GLY A 98 12.03 3.19 -12.11
N THR A 99 10.92 2.79 -12.71
CA THR A 99 9.59 3.06 -12.15
C THR A 99 9.31 2.11 -10.99
N VAL A 100 8.88 2.64 -9.85
CA VAL A 100 8.43 1.85 -8.70
C VAL A 100 6.92 1.66 -8.81
N SER A 101 6.49 0.53 -9.36
CA SER A 101 5.08 0.23 -9.61
C SER A 101 4.39 -0.36 -8.39
N SER A 102 3.12 -0.02 -8.19
CA SER A 102 2.28 -0.61 -7.15
C SER A 102 1.98 -2.09 -7.46
N GLY A 103 2.02 -2.94 -6.45
CA GLY A 103 1.87 -4.40 -6.56
C GLY A 103 3.17 -5.15 -6.85
N MET A 104 4.33 -4.49 -6.82
CA MET A 104 5.61 -5.16 -7.03
C MET A 104 6.10 -5.89 -5.77
N LYS A 105 6.81 -7.00 -5.98
CA LYS A 105 7.53 -7.72 -4.93
C LYS A 105 8.92 -7.11 -4.72
N VAL A 106 9.26 -6.81 -3.48
CA VAL A 106 10.52 -6.16 -3.09
C VAL A 106 11.14 -6.84 -1.89
N HIS A 107 12.47 -6.76 -1.77
CA HIS A 107 13.17 -7.14 -0.55
C HIS A 107 13.05 -6.00 0.45
N VAL A 108 12.35 -6.22 1.56
CA VAL A 108 12.23 -5.28 2.67
C VAL A 108 13.19 -5.70 3.76
N SER A 109 14.15 -4.83 4.07
CA SER A 109 15.02 -4.98 5.22
C SER A 109 14.46 -4.18 6.39
N THR A 110 14.14 -4.86 7.49
CA THR A 110 13.66 -4.28 8.75
C THR A 110 14.59 -4.69 9.88
N GLY A 111 15.37 -3.74 10.40
CA GLY A 111 16.37 -4.01 11.43
C GLY A 111 17.41 -5.02 10.95
N PHE A 112 17.26 -6.27 11.38
CA PHE A 112 18.18 -7.35 11.05
C PHE A 112 17.64 -8.33 10.02
N GLU A 113 16.33 -8.41 9.76
CA GLU A 113 15.81 -9.37 8.77
C GLU A 113 15.61 -8.71 7.40
N THR A 114 15.81 -9.48 6.33
CA THR A 114 15.40 -9.08 4.98
C THR A 114 14.44 -10.13 4.43
N ILE A 115 13.25 -9.69 4.04
CA ILE A 115 12.20 -10.57 3.57
C ILE A 115 11.53 -9.99 2.32
N MET A 116 10.95 -10.86 1.50
CA MET A 116 10.12 -10.43 0.39
C MET A 116 8.77 -9.91 0.90
N ALA A 117 8.31 -8.80 0.30
CA ALA A 117 7.00 -8.24 0.56
C ALA A 117 6.35 -7.75 -0.74
N ASP A 118 5.03 -7.90 -0.84
CA ASP A 118 4.22 -7.17 -1.79
C ASP A 118 4.04 -5.73 -1.30
N CYS A 119 4.29 -4.75 -2.16
CA CYS A 119 4.12 -3.34 -1.83
C CYS A 119 3.02 -2.71 -2.69
N GLN A 120 2.05 -2.05 -2.05
CA GLN A 120 0.98 -1.33 -2.73
C GLN A 120 0.98 0.13 -2.29
N PHE A 121 1.09 1.05 -3.24
CA PHE A 121 1.06 2.48 -2.94
C PHE A 121 -0.36 2.98 -2.87
N LEU A 122 -0.68 3.67 -1.78
CA LEU A 122 -2.02 4.13 -1.44
C LEU A 122 -2.02 5.62 -1.12
N ARG A 123 -3.11 6.30 -1.47
CA ARG A 123 -3.41 7.67 -1.04
C ARG A 123 -4.70 7.65 -0.22
N ALA A 124 -4.66 8.24 0.97
CA ALA A 124 -5.84 8.33 1.82
C ALA A 124 -6.92 9.22 1.15
N ASP A 125 -8.17 8.76 1.17
CA ASP A 125 -9.36 9.50 0.71
C ASP A 125 -10.51 9.23 1.69
N GLY A 126 -10.55 10.01 2.77
CA GLY A 126 -11.43 9.76 3.91
C GLY A 126 -11.03 8.49 4.66
N ASP A 127 -11.99 7.60 4.90
CA ASP A 127 -11.79 6.30 5.56
C ASP A 127 -11.34 5.19 4.59
N GLU A 128 -11.07 5.54 3.33
CA GLU A 128 -10.73 4.60 2.26
C GLU A 128 -9.38 4.98 1.62
N TYR A 129 -8.87 4.08 0.78
CA TYR A 129 -7.61 4.28 0.09
C TYR A 129 -7.76 4.25 -1.44
N GLU A 130 -7.29 5.29 -2.12
CA GLU A 130 -7.03 5.22 -3.55
C GLU A 130 -5.73 4.43 -3.78
N GLN A 131 -5.81 3.35 -4.55
CA GLN A 131 -4.63 2.63 -5.00
C GLN A 131 -3.98 3.31 -6.20
N LEU A 132 -2.74 3.71 -6.01
CA LEU A 132 -1.90 4.32 -7.03
C LEU A 132 -1.29 3.24 -7.93
N THR A 133 -0.93 3.61 -9.15
CA THR A 133 -0.22 2.74 -10.11
C THR A 133 1.28 2.73 -9.86
N THR A 134 1.83 3.85 -9.38
CA THR A 134 3.26 4.04 -9.09
C THR A 134 3.44 4.81 -7.78
N LEU A 135 4.68 4.88 -7.31
CA LEU A 135 5.05 5.67 -6.13
C LEU A 135 4.92 7.18 -6.43
N GLU A 136 3.78 7.78 -6.07
CA GLU A 136 3.52 9.22 -6.25
C GLU A 136 3.21 9.90 -4.92
N LYS A 137 3.95 10.96 -4.57
CA LYS A 137 3.75 11.69 -3.31
C LYS A 137 2.51 12.61 -3.38
N PRO A 138 1.77 12.82 -2.27
CA PRO A 138 1.85 12.09 -1.00
C PRO A 138 1.20 10.70 -1.14
N CYS A 139 1.87 9.69 -0.59
CA CYS A 139 1.33 8.34 -0.48
C CYS A 139 1.89 7.62 0.74
N VAL A 140 1.26 6.50 1.08
CA VAL A 140 1.72 5.50 2.04
C VAL A 140 1.92 4.17 1.32
N CYS A 141 2.63 3.25 1.93
CA CYS A 141 2.88 1.92 1.38
C CYS A 141 2.21 0.87 2.24
N TRP A 142 1.26 0.13 1.68
CA TRP A 142 0.76 -1.08 2.29
C TRP A 142 1.73 -2.23 1.96
N LEU A 143 2.43 -2.70 2.98
CA LEU A 143 3.37 -3.81 2.90
C LEU A 143 2.70 -5.09 3.38
N THR A 144 2.81 -6.15 2.61
CA THR A 144 2.39 -7.51 2.99
C THR A 144 3.59 -8.44 2.86
N PHE A 145 4.09 -8.94 3.98
CA PHE A 145 5.28 -9.79 4.01
C PHE A 145 4.92 -11.23 3.62
N GLU A 146 5.81 -11.91 2.89
CA GLU A 146 5.59 -13.33 2.52
C GLU A 146 5.58 -14.27 3.74
N ARG A 147 6.25 -13.85 4.82
CA ARG A 147 6.20 -14.50 6.14
C ARG A 147 6.18 -13.41 7.22
N PRO A 148 5.65 -13.70 8.42
CA PRO A 148 5.66 -12.75 9.52
C PRO A 148 7.08 -12.30 9.86
N VAL A 149 7.25 -11.01 10.13
CA VAL A 149 8.49 -10.42 10.66
C VAL A 149 8.31 -10.02 12.11
N TYR A 150 9.35 -10.17 12.92
CA TYR A 150 9.35 -9.72 14.33
C TYR A 150 10.03 -8.36 14.43
N THR A 151 9.25 -7.31 14.61
CA THR A 151 9.74 -5.92 14.58
C THR A 151 8.97 -5.02 15.56
N ARG A 152 9.42 -3.78 15.71
CA ARG A 152 8.69 -2.73 16.45
C ARG A 152 7.96 -1.83 15.47
N SER A 153 6.77 -1.37 15.85
CA SER A 153 6.12 -0.25 15.18
C SER A 153 7.05 0.97 15.16
N SER A 154 6.96 1.78 14.11
CA SER A 154 7.87 2.92 13.83
C SER A 154 9.33 2.55 13.54
N SER A 155 9.68 1.26 13.43
CA SER A 155 11.02 0.84 13.01
C SER A 155 11.32 1.29 11.58
N PHE A 156 12.56 1.70 11.34
CA PHE A 156 13.03 1.99 9.99
C PHE A 156 13.03 0.72 9.12
N TYR A 157 12.57 0.86 7.89
CA TYR A 157 12.70 -0.15 6.86
C TYR A 157 13.26 0.45 5.57
N ILE A 158 13.90 -0.39 4.76
CA ILE A 158 14.33 -0.04 3.41
C ILE A 158 13.93 -1.13 2.43
N ALA A 159 13.40 -0.74 1.28
CA ALA A 159 12.98 -1.62 0.20
C ALA A 159 14.00 -1.60 -0.95
N ALA A 160 14.33 -2.78 -1.47
CA ALA A 160 15.31 -2.96 -2.53
C ALA A 160 14.91 -4.06 -3.52
N LYS A 161 15.41 -3.94 -4.74
CA LYS A 161 15.36 -4.98 -5.77
C LYS A 161 16.71 -5.69 -5.87
N LEU A 162 16.98 -6.61 -4.93
CA LEU A 162 18.29 -7.27 -4.81
C LEU A 162 18.55 -8.33 -5.89
N ASP A 163 17.49 -8.82 -6.54
CA ASP A 163 17.50 -9.69 -7.71
C ASP A 163 17.99 -8.99 -8.98
N HIS A 164 17.93 -7.64 -9.02
CA HIS A 164 18.37 -6.87 -10.17
C HIS A 164 19.89 -6.95 -10.36
N GLN A 165 20.32 -7.54 -11.49
CA GLN A 165 21.72 -7.71 -11.88
C GLN A 165 22.31 -6.52 -12.66
N GLY A 166 21.49 -5.49 -12.94
CA GLY A 166 21.93 -4.31 -13.67
C GLY A 166 22.82 -3.39 -12.85
N ARG A 167 23.54 -2.50 -13.54
CA ARG A 167 24.31 -1.43 -12.90
C ARG A 167 23.36 -0.33 -12.45
N GLY A 168 23.48 0.11 -11.21
CA GLY A 168 22.70 1.23 -10.65
C GLY A 168 22.31 1.01 -9.19
N CYS A 169 21.62 2.00 -8.62
CA CYS A 169 21.03 1.86 -7.30
C CYS A 169 19.94 0.77 -7.34
N ARG A 170 19.91 -0.10 -6.32
CA ARG A 170 18.89 -1.15 -6.17
C ARG A 170 17.89 -0.84 -5.06
N PHE A 171 18.13 0.20 -4.28
CA PHE A 171 17.23 0.66 -3.23
C PHE A 171 16.15 1.55 -3.85
N LEU A 172 14.89 1.24 -3.54
CA LEU A 172 13.72 1.84 -4.19
C LEU A 172 13.14 2.97 -3.33
N PHE A 173 12.88 2.67 -2.06
CA PHE A 173 12.29 3.59 -1.10
C PHE A 173 12.59 3.11 0.33
N TYR A 174 12.40 4.00 1.29
CA TYR A 174 12.54 3.70 2.72
C TYR A 174 11.43 4.39 3.51
N GLY A 175 11.30 4.05 4.79
CA GLY A 175 10.38 4.73 5.68
C GLY A 175 10.34 4.11 7.05
N GLN A 176 9.22 4.34 7.74
CA GLN A 176 8.93 3.76 9.05
C GLN A 176 7.71 2.86 8.95
N LEU A 177 7.81 1.67 9.53
CA LEU A 177 6.70 0.74 9.63
C LEU A 177 5.61 1.33 10.52
N GLY A 178 4.34 1.14 10.16
CA GLY A 178 3.23 1.45 11.03
C GLY A 178 2.95 0.32 12.03
N GLU A 179 1.80 0.41 12.68
CA GLU A 179 1.29 -0.67 13.52
C GLU A 179 0.94 -1.91 12.67
N PRO A 180 1.07 -3.14 13.21
CA PRO A 180 0.58 -4.34 12.57
C PRO A 180 -0.93 -4.24 12.29
N LEU A 181 -1.33 -4.54 11.06
CA LEU A 181 -2.75 -4.61 10.71
C LEU A 181 -3.38 -5.87 11.32
N LYS A 182 -4.41 -5.69 12.15
CA LYS A 182 -5.19 -6.81 12.71
C LYS A 182 -5.92 -7.61 11.64
N GLU A 183 -6.37 -6.93 10.58
CA GLU A 183 -7.00 -7.52 9.42
C GLU A 183 -6.31 -7.04 8.14
N PRO A 184 -5.94 -7.94 7.21
CA PRO A 184 -5.24 -7.58 5.98
C PRO A 184 -6.19 -7.00 4.92
N LYS A 185 -7.33 -6.42 5.32
CA LYS A 185 -8.36 -5.92 4.40
C LYS A 185 -8.51 -4.41 4.56
N LEU A 186 -7.83 -3.69 3.67
CA LEU A 186 -8.06 -2.26 3.47
C LEU A 186 -9.14 -2.05 2.42
N ARG A 187 -10.12 -1.20 2.69
CA ARG A 187 -11.08 -0.77 1.68
C ARG A 187 -10.38 0.18 0.71
N ARG A 188 -10.17 -0.31 -0.51
CA ARG A 188 -9.36 0.38 -1.52
C ARG A 188 -10.04 0.41 -2.88
N PHE A 189 -9.79 1.45 -3.66
CA PHE A 189 -10.37 1.64 -4.98
C PHE A 189 -9.35 2.21 -5.97
N VAL A 190 -9.65 2.09 -7.27
CA VAL A 190 -8.98 2.86 -8.33
C VAL A 190 -9.95 3.89 -8.91
N ARG A 191 -9.47 5.12 -9.17
CA ARG A 191 -10.24 6.11 -9.91
C ARG A 191 -10.36 5.68 -11.38
N LYS A 192 -11.57 5.77 -11.92
CA LYS A 192 -11.88 5.54 -13.33
C LYS A 192 -12.63 6.74 -13.87
N GLU A 193 -12.22 7.18 -15.05
CA GLU A 193 -12.89 8.23 -15.80
C GLU A 193 -13.40 7.64 -17.11
N ARG A 194 -14.58 8.10 -17.53
CA ARG A 194 -15.09 7.92 -18.88
C ARG A 194 -15.51 9.26 -19.44
N VAL A 195 -15.16 9.48 -20.69
CA VAL A 195 -15.49 10.70 -21.43
C VAL A 195 -16.31 10.28 -22.65
N GLY A 196 -17.46 10.92 -22.81
CA GLY A 196 -18.32 10.82 -23.98
C GLY A 196 -18.61 12.21 -24.54
N LYS A 197 -19.49 12.28 -25.54
CA LYS A 197 -19.89 13.54 -26.18
C LYS A 197 -21.40 13.69 -26.17
N ALA A 198 -21.89 14.90 -25.90
CA ALA A 198 -23.29 15.22 -26.09
C ALA A 198 -23.59 15.26 -27.60
N GLU A 199 -24.40 14.32 -28.07
CA GLU A 199 -24.74 14.20 -29.49
C GLU A 199 -25.91 15.09 -29.87
N ARG A 200 -26.92 15.17 -29.00
CA ARG A 200 -28.10 16.00 -29.21
C ARG A 200 -28.83 16.28 -27.92
N VAL A 201 -29.56 17.40 -27.91
CA VAL A 201 -30.51 17.75 -26.86
C VAL A 201 -31.84 17.04 -27.14
N GLU A 202 -32.38 16.33 -26.15
CA GLU A 202 -33.70 15.69 -26.24
C GLU A 202 -34.79 16.62 -25.67
N ASN A 203 -34.50 17.28 -24.55
CA ASN A 203 -35.34 18.33 -23.96
C ASN A 203 -34.50 19.23 -23.04
N ALA A 204 -35.12 20.21 -22.40
CA ALA A 204 -34.43 21.20 -21.55
C ALA A 204 -33.54 20.60 -20.45
N ARG A 205 -33.81 19.36 -19.99
CA ARG A 205 -33.05 18.66 -18.94
C ARG A 205 -32.51 17.30 -19.39
N SER A 206 -32.54 16.97 -20.68
CA SER A 206 -32.12 15.65 -21.17
C SER A 206 -31.28 15.78 -22.43
N ILE A 207 -30.15 15.08 -22.45
CA ILE A 207 -29.30 14.94 -23.62
C ILE A 207 -29.05 13.48 -23.95
N VAL A 208 -28.77 13.20 -25.22
CA VAL A 208 -28.23 11.91 -25.66
C VAL A 208 -26.71 12.03 -25.72
N CYS A 209 -26.03 11.21 -24.93
CA CYS A 209 -24.58 11.11 -24.89
C CYS A 209 -24.12 9.87 -25.67
N ASN A 210 -23.14 10.03 -26.55
CA ASN A 210 -22.49 8.93 -27.25
C ASN A 210 -21.05 8.72 -26.74
N SER A 211 -20.44 7.60 -27.15
CA SER A 211 -19.04 7.27 -26.87
C SER A 211 -18.68 7.06 -25.39
N LEU A 212 -19.64 7.19 -24.47
CA LEU A 212 -19.42 6.94 -23.04
C LEU A 212 -19.41 5.43 -22.70
N PHE A 213 -20.11 4.61 -23.48
CA PHE A 213 -20.25 3.18 -23.27
C PHE A 213 -20.05 2.39 -24.58
N LYS A 214 -19.52 1.18 -24.47
CA LYS A 214 -19.52 0.20 -25.57
C LYS A 214 -20.89 -0.48 -25.69
N LYS A 215 -21.25 -1.01 -26.86
CA LYS A 215 -22.57 -1.61 -27.13
C LYS A 215 -22.92 -2.76 -26.17
N GLU A 216 -21.93 -3.54 -25.78
CA GLU A 216 -22.02 -4.68 -24.87
C GLU A 216 -22.08 -4.30 -23.37
N THR A 217 -22.05 -3.00 -23.04
CA THR A 217 -22.01 -2.55 -21.64
C THR A 217 -23.37 -2.72 -20.97
N LYS A 218 -23.40 -3.37 -19.81
CA LYS A 218 -24.60 -3.46 -18.97
C LYS A 218 -24.90 -2.10 -18.32
N MET A 219 -25.81 -1.34 -18.95
CA MET A 219 -26.16 0.03 -18.56
C MET A 219 -26.74 0.15 -17.15
N SER A 220 -27.44 -0.87 -16.66
CA SER A 220 -28.03 -0.88 -15.31
C SER A 220 -27.03 -0.69 -14.18
N ILE A 221 -25.73 -0.91 -14.42
CA ILE A 221 -24.67 -0.67 -13.41
C ILE A 221 -24.39 0.83 -13.26
N PHE A 222 -24.64 1.61 -14.32
CA PHE A 222 -24.27 3.02 -14.42
C PHE A 222 -25.45 3.96 -14.24
N GLU A 223 -26.68 3.44 -14.21
CA GLU A 223 -27.89 4.23 -13.94
C GLU A 223 -27.77 4.95 -12.58
N GLY A 224 -28.14 6.21 -12.56
CA GLY A 224 -28.00 7.10 -11.41
C GLY A 224 -26.58 7.66 -11.18
N MET A 225 -25.55 7.19 -11.91
CA MET A 225 -24.20 7.73 -11.74
C MET A 225 -24.12 9.20 -12.16
N PRO A 226 -23.48 10.07 -11.38
CA PRO A 226 -23.35 11.48 -11.70
C PRO A 226 -22.38 11.69 -12.87
N VAL A 227 -22.70 12.70 -13.68
CA VAL A 227 -21.87 13.17 -14.79
C VAL A 227 -21.78 14.68 -14.78
N LYS A 228 -20.72 15.22 -15.39
CA LYS A 228 -20.51 16.66 -15.55
C LYS A 228 -20.23 16.97 -17.02
N LEU A 229 -20.88 17.99 -17.54
CA LEU A 229 -20.61 18.51 -18.88
C LEU A 229 -19.39 19.44 -18.85
N SER A 230 -18.68 19.57 -19.98
CA SER A 230 -17.59 20.55 -20.14
C SER A 230 -18.06 22.00 -19.93
N THR A 231 -19.34 22.27 -20.16
CA THR A 231 -20.01 23.57 -19.95
C THR A 231 -20.37 23.84 -18.48
N GLY A 232 -20.19 22.86 -17.59
CA GLY A 232 -20.32 23.02 -16.13
C GLY A 232 -21.58 22.41 -15.54
N GLU A 233 -22.61 22.11 -16.35
CA GLU A 233 -23.83 21.47 -15.88
C GLU A 233 -23.58 20.07 -15.34
N ILE A 234 -24.39 19.69 -14.35
CA ILE A 234 -24.31 18.41 -13.66
C ILE A 234 -25.58 17.63 -13.94
N GLY A 235 -25.42 16.33 -14.17
CA GLY A 235 -26.52 15.41 -14.38
C GLY A 235 -26.22 14.02 -13.87
N ARG A 236 -27.04 13.07 -14.28
CA ARG A 236 -26.91 11.65 -13.99
C ARG A 236 -27.24 10.82 -15.22
N ILE A 237 -26.67 9.62 -15.30
CA ILE A 237 -27.08 8.63 -16.32
C ILE A 237 -28.50 8.17 -15.98
N ALA A 238 -29.45 8.43 -16.87
CA ALA A 238 -30.84 8.01 -16.67
C ALA A 238 -31.08 6.59 -17.17
N SER A 239 -30.69 6.30 -18.42
CA SER A 239 -30.93 5.00 -19.05
C SER A 239 -30.03 4.77 -20.27
N ALA A 240 -30.05 3.54 -20.81
CA ALA A 240 -29.58 3.28 -22.17
C ALA A 240 -30.40 4.08 -23.21
N PHE A 241 -29.78 4.42 -24.34
CA PHE A 241 -30.44 5.02 -25.50
C PHE A 241 -30.17 4.18 -26.77
N GLY A 242 -31.12 3.32 -27.14
CA GLY A 242 -31.01 2.43 -28.30
C GLY A 242 -29.94 1.33 -28.17
N LYS A 243 -29.52 0.74 -29.30
CA LYS A 243 -28.57 -0.40 -29.35
C LYS A 243 -27.11 0.01 -29.62
N GLY A 244 -26.81 1.31 -29.54
CA GLY A 244 -25.55 1.90 -29.98
C GLY A 244 -24.52 2.20 -28.88
N GLY A 245 -24.76 1.82 -27.63
CA GLY A 245 -23.93 2.25 -26.49
C GLY A 245 -24.13 3.72 -26.12
N LYS A 246 -25.19 4.37 -26.63
CA LYS A 246 -25.57 5.73 -26.23
C LYS A 246 -26.31 5.67 -24.89
N ALA A 247 -26.19 6.74 -24.12
CA ALA A 247 -26.87 6.89 -22.84
C ALA A 247 -27.71 8.17 -22.85
N ARG A 248 -28.86 8.12 -22.20
CA ARG A 248 -29.63 9.31 -21.85
C ARG A 248 -29.05 9.88 -20.56
N VAL A 249 -28.74 11.16 -20.56
CA VAL A 249 -28.27 11.90 -19.39
C VAL A 249 -29.35 12.89 -18.99
N GLU A 250 -29.77 12.81 -17.73
CA GLU A 250 -30.72 13.73 -17.13
C GLU A 250 -29.97 14.77 -16.28
N LEU A 251 -30.22 16.04 -16.53
CA LEU A 251 -29.53 17.16 -15.89
C LEU A 251 -30.30 17.65 -14.68
N SER A 252 -29.56 18.05 -13.64
CA SER A 252 -30.17 18.56 -12.40
C SER A 252 -30.84 19.93 -12.60
N THR A 253 -30.33 20.72 -13.53
CA THR A 253 -30.89 22.01 -13.93
C THR A 253 -31.11 22.04 -15.45
N PRO A 254 -32.02 22.89 -15.96
CA PRO A 254 -32.12 23.12 -17.40
C PRO A 254 -30.78 23.53 -18.00
N LEU A 255 -30.52 23.11 -19.24
CA LEU A 255 -29.35 23.51 -20.02
C LEU A 255 -29.33 25.03 -20.22
N ALA A 256 -28.15 25.63 -20.15
CA ALA A 256 -27.97 27.01 -20.60
C ALA A 256 -28.20 27.10 -22.13
N ASN A 257 -28.76 28.22 -22.60
CA ASN A 257 -28.99 28.43 -24.03
C ASN A 257 -27.70 28.29 -24.85
N SER A 258 -26.58 28.79 -24.31
CA SER A 258 -25.24 28.63 -24.92
C SER A 258 -24.85 27.16 -25.10
N THR A 259 -25.19 26.30 -24.15
CA THR A 259 -24.91 24.86 -24.23
C THR A 259 -25.81 24.19 -25.26
N VAL A 260 -27.09 24.57 -25.32
CA VAL A 260 -28.04 24.06 -26.32
C VAL A 260 -27.62 24.44 -27.73
N GLU A 261 -27.26 25.70 -27.96
CA GLU A 261 -26.75 26.19 -29.24
C GLU A 261 -25.48 25.45 -29.65
N LEU A 262 -24.53 25.27 -28.72
CA LEU A 262 -23.28 24.58 -28.97
C LEU A 262 -23.49 23.12 -29.37
N ILE A 263 -24.37 22.38 -28.68
CA ILE A 263 -24.69 21.00 -29.07
C ILE A 263 -25.40 20.96 -30.43
N SER A 264 -26.33 21.89 -30.67
CA SER A 264 -27.14 21.93 -31.90
C SER A 264 -26.32 22.31 -33.14
N SER A 265 -25.28 23.13 -32.97
CA SER A 265 -24.34 23.48 -34.04
C SER A 265 -23.27 22.40 -34.29
N GLY A 266 -23.36 21.25 -33.63
CA GLY A 266 -22.37 20.17 -33.72
C GLY A 266 -21.05 20.47 -32.99
N GLY A 267 -21.07 21.40 -32.03
CA GLY A 267 -19.95 21.72 -31.16
C GLY A 267 -19.61 20.61 -30.17
N ASP A 268 -18.38 20.63 -29.66
CA ASP A 268 -17.87 19.56 -28.80
C ASP A 268 -18.18 19.83 -27.32
N VAL A 269 -19.25 19.20 -26.83
CA VAL A 269 -19.59 19.19 -25.39
C VAL A 269 -19.27 17.83 -24.80
N GLU A 270 -18.21 17.76 -24.00
CA GLU A 270 -17.81 16.53 -23.34
C GLU A 270 -18.74 16.21 -22.17
N VAL A 271 -19.03 14.93 -21.99
CA VAL A 271 -19.72 14.40 -20.81
C VAL A 271 -18.74 13.52 -20.06
N ARG A 272 -18.37 13.93 -18.84
CA ARG A 272 -17.40 13.24 -18.01
C ARG A 272 -18.08 12.53 -16.85
N MET A 273 -17.71 11.26 -16.64
CA MET A 273 -18.20 10.43 -15.55
C MET A 273 -17.02 9.90 -14.73
N TYR A 274 -17.04 10.13 -13.42
CA TYR A 274 -15.99 9.71 -12.49
C TYR A 274 -16.51 8.61 -11.57
N MET A 275 -15.69 7.57 -11.40
CA MET A 275 -16.06 6.39 -10.63
C MET A 275 -14.90 5.92 -9.75
N LYS A 276 -15.25 5.43 -8.56
CA LYS A 276 -14.39 4.59 -7.72
C LYS A 276 -14.72 3.13 -8.01
N LYS A 277 -13.75 2.39 -8.57
CA LYS A 277 -13.86 0.93 -8.73
C LYS A 277 -13.16 0.27 -7.54
N TYR A 278 -13.94 -0.30 -6.63
CA TYR A 278 -13.39 -0.95 -5.43
C TYR A 278 -12.71 -2.27 -5.79
N ILE A 279 -11.59 -2.56 -5.12
CA ILE A 279 -10.74 -3.72 -5.43
C ILE A 279 -11.05 -4.82 -4.43
N GLY A 280 -11.35 -6.02 -4.94
CA GLY A 280 -11.83 -7.14 -4.12
C GLY A 280 -13.35 -7.12 -3.90
N GLU A 281 -14.01 -6.04 -4.30
CA GLU A 281 -15.47 -5.87 -4.24
C GLU A 281 -16.05 -5.73 -5.65
N LYS A 282 -17.27 -6.22 -5.88
CA LYS A 282 -18.01 -5.98 -7.14
C LYS A 282 -18.75 -4.64 -7.09
N GLU A 283 -18.15 -3.63 -6.46
CA GLU A 283 -18.73 -2.30 -6.26
C GLU A 283 -18.09 -1.26 -7.19
N LEU A 284 -18.93 -0.45 -7.82
CA LEU A 284 -18.54 0.70 -8.63
C LEU A 284 -19.39 1.89 -8.20
N LYS A 285 -18.76 2.93 -7.68
CA LYS A 285 -19.45 4.10 -7.13
C LYS A 285 -19.12 5.35 -7.93
N GLY A 286 -20.13 5.98 -8.50
CA GLY A 286 -19.98 7.26 -9.18
C GLY A 286 -19.79 8.41 -8.19
N TYR A 287 -18.99 9.41 -8.54
CA TYR A 287 -18.81 10.62 -7.74
C TYR A 287 -18.58 11.84 -8.65
N LEU A 288 -18.71 13.04 -8.09
CA LEU A 288 -18.29 14.27 -8.75
C LEU A 288 -17.00 14.75 -8.10
N PRO A 289 -15.92 14.98 -8.86
CA PRO A 289 -14.68 15.51 -8.30
C PRO A 289 -14.93 16.91 -7.74
N THR A 290 -14.63 17.09 -6.46
CA THR A 290 -14.48 18.40 -5.84
C THR A 290 -13.05 18.85 -6.09
N TRP A 291 -12.75 19.33 -7.30
CA TRP A 291 -11.49 20.04 -7.49
C TRP A 291 -11.53 21.27 -6.58
N VAL A 292 -10.63 21.33 -5.60
CA VAL A 292 -10.26 22.61 -5.00
C VAL A 292 -9.59 23.38 -6.13
N VAL A 293 -10.34 24.29 -6.74
CA VAL A 293 -9.78 25.29 -7.65
C VAL A 293 -8.89 26.21 -6.82
#